data_AF-A0AAN8PWQ0-F1
#
_entry.id   AF-A0AAN8PWQ0-F1
#
_cell.length_a   1.000
_cell.length_b   1.000
_cell.length_c   1.000
_cell.angle_alpha   90.00
_cell.angle_beta   90.00
_cell.angle_gamma   90.00
#
_symmetry.space_group_name_H-M   'P 1'
#
loop_
_entity.id
_entity.type
_entity.pdbx_description
1 polymer ?
#
loop_
_entity_poly.entity_id
_entity_poly.type
_entity_poly.pdbx_seq_one_letter_code
_entity_poly.pdbx_strand_id
1 'polypeptide(L)'
;MGYGSYNETTGKIMGDNLDIDCRGGKERSKSFCNNATWSNSTWFGGNVPGLELTNPPRKDTIIVPSGGYVVVRIKADNPGTWFMHCHIDLHASDGMALVLNESFPHHPKPPKDFPRCVDFEYDMSNRNMEPVPEKENMKPAEKMVSNEQFWVVTGCLIAGIVLLGFIIVCMVCNKEKSKKQYEMKYATGQDNKVFTVNS
;
A
#
# COMPACT_ATOMS: atom_id res chain seq x y z
N MET A 1 20.55 -4.77 22.67
CA MET A 1 19.76 -3.76 21.95
C MET A 1 20.67 -2.57 21.76
N GLY A 2 20.70 -1.99 20.57
CA GLY A 2 21.36 -0.70 20.33
C GLY A 2 20.32 0.38 20.09
N TYR A 3 20.63 1.59 20.53
CA TYR A 3 19.76 2.75 20.42
C TYR A 3 20.34 3.76 19.44
N GLY A 4 19.45 4.49 18.77
CA GLY A 4 19.84 5.69 18.04
C GLY A 4 20.31 6.79 18.99
N SER A 5 20.76 7.90 18.40
CA SER A 5 21.02 9.14 19.12
C SER A 5 19.76 9.98 19.21
N TYR A 6 19.48 10.54 20.39
CA TYR A 6 18.31 11.37 20.64
C TYR A 6 18.72 12.67 21.32
N ASN A 7 17.98 13.73 21.05
CA ASN A 7 18.10 14.98 21.77
C ASN A 7 17.40 14.84 23.13
N GLU A 8 18.15 14.98 24.22
CA GLU A 8 17.66 14.71 25.58
C GLU A 8 16.50 15.61 26.02
N THR A 9 16.43 16.85 25.52
CA THR A 9 15.37 17.80 25.89
C THR A 9 14.10 17.61 25.06
N THR A 10 14.24 17.32 23.77
CA THR A 10 13.09 17.27 22.83
C THR A 10 12.60 15.85 22.54
N GLY A 11 13.39 14.82 22.88
CA GLY A 11 13.13 13.43 22.51
C GLY A 11 13.24 13.15 21.01
N LYS A 12 13.66 14.13 20.20
CA LYS A 12 13.80 13.95 18.75
C LYS A 12 15.03 13.13 18.42
N ILE A 13 14.90 12.24 17.44
CA ILE A 13 16.02 11.47 16.89
C ILE A 13 17.00 12.43 16.22
N MET A 14 18.27 12.28 16.56
CA MET A 14 19.39 12.98 15.94
C MET A 14 20.09 12.14 14.88
N GLY A 15 19.99 10.82 14.96
CA GLY A 15 20.55 9.90 13.98
C GLY A 15 20.52 8.44 14.45
N ASP A 16 20.69 7.53 13.52
CA ASP A 16 20.67 6.09 13.82
C ASP A 16 21.90 5.64 14.61
N ASN A 17 21.77 4.46 15.19
CA ASN A 17 22.83 3.73 15.85
C ASN A 17 23.96 3.40 14.85
N LEU A 18 25.20 3.48 15.32
CA LEU A 18 26.39 3.31 14.47
C LEU A 18 26.81 1.84 14.29
N ASP A 19 26.18 0.89 14.98
CA ASP A 19 26.51 -0.53 14.92
C ASP A 19 26.01 -1.19 13.63
N ILE A 20 25.00 -0.60 12.99
CA ILE A 20 24.40 -1.11 11.75
C ILE A 20 24.78 -0.19 10.58
N ASP A 21 25.51 -0.73 9.62
CA ASP A 21 25.75 -0.08 8.34
C ASP A 21 24.57 -0.33 7.40
N CYS A 22 23.70 0.67 7.31
CA CYS A 22 22.56 0.70 6.40
C CYS A 22 22.92 1.13 4.96
N ARG A 23 24.16 1.52 4.64
CA ARG A 23 24.47 2.12 3.33
C ARG A 23 24.31 1.15 2.17
N GLY A 24 24.63 -0.13 2.38
CA GLY A 24 24.59 -1.15 1.32
C GLY A 24 25.37 -0.74 0.06
N GLY A 25 26.50 -0.03 0.23
CA GLY A 25 27.32 0.53 -0.87
C GLY A 25 26.76 1.80 -1.53
N LYS A 26 25.66 2.36 -1.03
CA LYS A 26 25.07 3.63 -1.51
C LYS A 26 25.31 4.77 -0.52
N GLU A 27 25.13 5.99 -1.00
CA GLU A 27 25.07 7.17 -0.14
C GLU A 27 23.94 7.02 0.88
N ARG A 28 24.20 7.43 2.13
CA ARG A 28 23.26 7.23 3.24
C ARG A 28 21.90 7.90 3.03
N SER A 29 21.89 9.04 2.36
CA SER A 29 20.67 9.78 1.97
C SER A 29 19.75 9.02 0.99
N LYS A 30 20.28 8.00 0.31
CA LYS A 30 19.58 7.22 -0.73
C LYS A 30 19.34 5.76 -0.33
N SER A 31 19.70 5.38 0.90
CA SER A 31 19.51 4.02 1.37
C SER A 31 18.23 3.88 2.19
N PHE A 32 17.45 2.85 1.88
CA PHE A 32 16.29 2.41 2.65
C PHE A 32 16.65 1.39 3.75
N CYS A 33 17.94 1.15 4.00
CA CYS A 33 18.45 0.15 4.95
C CYS A 33 17.99 -1.32 4.69
N ASN A 34 17.53 -1.65 3.48
CA ASN A 34 17.15 -3.03 3.13
C ASN A 34 18.34 -4.00 3.03
N ASN A 35 19.57 -3.47 2.99
CA ASN A 35 20.81 -4.26 2.98
C ASN A 35 21.68 -3.87 4.18
N ALA A 36 21.11 -4.03 5.38
CA ALA A 36 21.77 -3.74 6.64
C ALA A 36 22.84 -4.79 6.95
N THR A 37 24.01 -4.32 7.37
CA THR A 37 25.10 -5.19 7.85
C THR A 37 25.65 -4.66 9.16
N TRP A 38 26.35 -5.49 9.94
CA TRP A 38 27.09 -4.97 11.08
C TRP A 38 28.22 -4.06 10.60
N SER A 39 28.33 -2.86 11.18
CA SER A 39 29.44 -1.93 10.92
C SER A 39 30.80 -2.56 11.25
N ASN A 40 30.82 -3.49 12.22
CA ASN A 40 31.96 -4.33 12.52
C ASN A 40 31.69 -5.78 12.08
N SER A 41 32.43 -6.25 11.07
CA SER A 41 32.28 -7.59 10.52
C SER A 41 32.64 -8.71 11.50
N THR A 42 33.37 -8.42 12.58
CA THR A 42 33.66 -9.44 13.61
C THR A 42 32.42 -9.85 14.41
N TRP A 43 31.34 -9.06 14.37
CA TRP A 43 30.12 -9.33 15.14
C TRP A 43 29.19 -10.33 14.47
N PHE A 44 29.49 -10.76 13.23
CA PHE A 44 28.78 -11.85 12.57
C PHE A 44 28.87 -13.15 13.39
N GLY A 45 27.84 -13.98 13.29
CA GLY A 45 27.77 -15.27 14.01
C GLY A 45 27.42 -15.16 15.50
N GLY A 46 26.90 -14.01 15.95
CA GLY A 46 26.48 -13.83 17.35
C GLY A 46 27.56 -13.26 18.27
N ASN A 47 28.65 -12.74 17.72
CA ASN A 47 29.77 -12.13 18.44
C ASN A 47 29.54 -10.63 18.74
N VAL A 48 28.28 -10.21 18.89
CA VAL A 48 27.94 -8.83 19.24
C VAL A 48 28.33 -8.59 20.70
N PRO A 49 29.13 -7.56 21.03
CA PRO A 49 29.57 -7.29 22.39
C PRO A 49 28.40 -6.85 23.28
N GLY A 50 28.49 -7.14 24.58
CA GLY A 50 27.53 -6.67 25.58
C GLY A 50 26.15 -7.35 25.53
N LEU A 51 26.01 -8.46 24.82
CA LEU A 51 24.79 -9.28 24.89
C LEU A 51 24.73 -10.09 26.20
N GLU A 52 23.58 -10.06 26.87
CA GLU A 52 23.29 -10.95 28.00
C GLU A 52 22.94 -12.35 27.48
N LEU A 53 23.86 -13.31 27.64
CA LEU A 53 23.69 -14.67 27.12
C LEU A 53 23.35 -15.71 28.17
N THR A 54 23.46 -15.38 29.46
CA THR A 54 23.27 -16.30 30.59
C THR A 54 21.80 -16.39 30.97
N ASN A 55 21.13 -15.25 31.15
CA ASN A 55 19.72 -15.19 31.53
C ASN A 55 18.97 -14.01 30.89
N PRO A 56 18.83 -13.98 29.55
CA PRO A 56 18.06 -12.94 28.89
C PRO A 56 16.56 -13.05 29.20
N PRO A 57 15.81 -11.93 29.21
CA PRO A 57 14.37 -11.94 29.41
C PRO A 57 13.67 -12.69 28.27
N ARG A 58 12.74 -13.58 28.61
CA ARG A 58 11.86 -14.25 27.65
C ARG A 58 10.64 -13.37 27.37
N LYS A 59 10.41 -13.05 26.09
CA LYS A 59 9.29 -12.22 25.63
C LYS A 59 8.74 -12.74 24.29
N ASP A 60 7.47 -12.45 24.02
CA ASP A 60 6.84 -12.64 22.71
C ASP A 60 6.90 -11.36 21.85
N THR A 61 6.89 -10.20 22.50
CA THR A 61 6.82 -8.88 21.88
C THR A 61 7.94 -7.99 22.42
N ILE A 62 8.58 -7.25 21.50
CA ILE A 62 9.62 -6.29 21.85
C ILE A 62 9.50 -5.05 20.97
N ILE A 63 9.72 -3.88 21.58
CA ILE A 63 9.78 -2.61 20.88
C ILE A 63 11.18 -2.48 20.26
N VAL A 64 11.23 -2.24 18.95
CA VAL A 64 12.47 -1.85 18.28
C VAL A 64 12.61 -0.32 18.40
N PRO A 65 13.66 0.19 19.06
CA PRO A 65 13.86 1.64 19.18
C PRO A 65 14.10 2.24 17.80
N SER A 66 13.56 3.44 17.57
CA SER A 66 13.71 4.12 16.29
C SER A 66 15.17 4.50 16.03
N GLY A 67 15.69 4.17 14.85
CA GLY A 67 17.12 4.29 14.53
C GLY A 67 18.02 3.31 15.30
N GLY A 68 17.48 2.30 15.97
CA GLY A 68 18.25 1.29 16.71
C GLY A 68 17.97 -0.13 16.24
N TYR A 69 18.35 -1.12 17.04
CA TYR A 69 18.17 -2.54 16.74
C TYR A 69 17.97 -3.38 18.00
N VAL A 70 17.39 -4.56 17.81
CA VAL A 70 17.24 -5.59 18.83
C VAL A 70 17.89 -6.88 18.35
N VAL A 71 18.56 -7.59 19.26
CA VAL A 71 19.06 -8.94 19.01
C VAL A 71 18.13 -9.90 19.73
N VAL A 72 17.50 -10.80 18.97
CA VAL A 72 16.62 -11.84 19.50
C VAL A 72 17.26 -13.21 19.29
N ARG A 73 17.06 -14.11 20.25
CA ARG A 73 17.45 -15.52 20.15
C ARG A 73 16.19 -16.36 20.24
N ILE A 74 15.96 -17.17 19.22
CA ILE A 74 14.84 -18.10 19.16
C ILE A 74 15.43 -19.52 19.14
N LYS A 75 14.83 -20.42 19.92
CA LYS A 75 15.09 -21.85 19.82
C LYS A 75 14.04 -22.43 18.87
N ALA A 76 14.48 -22.94 17.73
CA ALA A 76 13.65 -23.60 16.73
C ALA A 76 13.49 -25.07 17.14
N ASP A 77 12.54 -25.33 18.05
CA ASP A 77 12.19 -26.67 18.55
C ASP A 77 10.70 -26.99 18.46
N ASN A 78 9.99 -26.33 17.54
CA ASN A 78 8.56 -26.50 17.34
C ASN A 78 8.20 -26.41 15.84
N PRO A 79 8.11 -27.57 15.14
CA PRO A 79 7.81 -27.65 13.72
C PRO A 79 6.51 -26.96 13.33
N GLY A 80 6.59 -26.09 12.33
CA GLY A 80 5.45 -25.33 11.84
C GLY A 80 5.83 -24.01 11.19
N THR A 81 4.79 -23.29 10.79
CA THR A 81 4.88 -21.97 10.18
C THR A 81 4.52 -20.91 11.22
N TRP A 82 5.49 -20.06 11.57
CA TRP A 82 5.36 -19.03 12.60
C TRP A 82 5.27 -17.64 11.99
N PHE A 83 4.31 -16.84 12.44
CA PHE A 83 4.11 -15.48 11.96
C PHE A 83 4.78 -14.48 12.90
N MET A 84 5.62 -13.62 12.35
CA MET A 84 6.25 -12.51 13.07
C MET A 84 5.91 -11.22 12.34
N HIS A 85 5.34 -10.24 13.04
CA HIS A 85 4.83 -9.04 12.42
C HIS A 85 4.91 -7.83 13.35
N CYS A 86 4.69 -6.64 12.78
CA CYS A 86 4.39 -5.47 13.58
C CYS A 86 3.07 -5.67 14.32
N HIS A 87 3.04 -5.47 15.63
CA HIS A 87 1.79 -5.54 16.40
C HIS A 87 0.90 -4.27 16.23
N ILE A 88 1.20 -3.43 15.24
CA ILE A 88 0.36 -2.33 14.77
C ILE A 88 -0.31 -2.81 13.48
N ASP A 89 -1.62 -3.02 13.53
CA ASP A 89 -2.38 -3.67 12.44
C ASP A 89 -2.15 -3.01 11.08
N LEU A 90 -2.11 -1.67 11.04
CA LEU A 90 -1.84 -0.91 9.81
C LEU A 90 -0.48 -1.27 9.20
N HIS A 91 0.58 -1.33 10.02
CA HIS A 91 1.92 -1.69 9.53
C HIS A 91 1.99 -3.16 9.11
N ALA A 92 1.29 -4.05 9.83
CA ALA A 92 1.22 -5.46 9.47
C ALA A 92 0.50 -5.66 8.13
N SER A 93 -0.63 -4.98 7.92
CA SER A 93 -1.38 -5.02 6.65
C SER A 93 -0.61 -4.38 5.50
N ASP A 94 0.21 -3.37 5.78
CA ASP A 94 1.10 -2.74 4.80
C ASP A 94 2.34 -3.60 4.46
N GLY A 95 2.47 -4.78 5.09
CA GLY A 95 3.48 -5.78 4.75
C GLY A 95 4.68 -5.85 5.70
N MET A 96 4.65 -5.19 6.87
CA MET A 96 5.67 -5.35 7.91
C MET A 96 5.46 -6.67 8.68
N ALA A 97 5.66 -7.77 7.97
CA ALA A 97 5.51 -9.13 8.47
C ALA A 97 6.45 -10.10 7.78
N LEU A 98 6.75 -11.20 8.46
CA LEU A 98 7.54 -12.31 7.96
C LEU A 98 6.98 -13.62 8.49
N VAL A 99 7.22 -14.69 7.72
CA VAL A 99 6.82 -16.04 8.06
C VAL A 99 8.07 -16.90 8.20
N LEU A 100 8.26 -17.51 9.37
CA LEU A 100 9.34 -18.46 9.64
C LEU A 100 8.81 -19.88 9.47
N ASN A 101 9.42 -20.66 8.59
CA ASN A 101 9.12 -22.07 8.43
C ASN A 101 10.15 -22.88 9.23
N GLU A 102 9.70 -23.48 10.32
CA GLU A 102 10.48 -24.39 11.14
C GLU A 102 10.18 -25.81 10.68
N SER A 103 11.16 -26.45 10.03
CA SER A 103 11.13 -27.86 9.68
C SER A 103 9.90 -28.31 8.88
N PHE A 104 9.79 -27.84 7.63
CA PHE A 104 8.76 -28.24 6.67
C PHE A 104 8.43 -29.75 6.64
N PRO A 105 9.41 -30.68 6.66
CA PRO A 105 9.13 -32.12 6.63
C PRO A 105 8.42 -32.65 7.89
N HIS A 106 8.50 -31.94 9.02
CA HIS A 106 7.95 -32.34 10.31
C HIS A 106 6.70 -31.54 10.69
N HIS A 107 6.14 -30.77 9.76
CA HIS A 107 4.89 -30.06 10.01
C HIS A 107 3.78 -31.05 10.42
N PRO A 108 3.00 -30.75 11.47
CA PRO A 108 1.82 -31.53 11.78
C PRO A 108 0.83 -31.43 10.63
N LYS A 109 0.11 -32.52 10.38
CA LYS A 109 -1.00 -32.49 9.42
C LYS A 109 -2.07 -31.53 9.94
N PRO A 110 -2.65 -30.68 9.09
CA PRO A 110 -3.81 -29.89 9.47
C PRO A 110 -4.91 -30.80 10.05
N PRO A 111 -5.68 -30.33 11.06
CA PRO A 111 -6.84 -31.07 11.56
C PRO A 111 -7.80 -31.46 10.44
N LYS A 112 -8.52 -32.59 10.60
CA LYS A 112 -9.37 -33.19 9.55
C LYS A 112 -10.36 -32.20 8.93
N ASP A 113 -10.92 -31.30 9.75
CA ASP A 113 -11.95 -30.33 9.37
C ASP A 113 -11.40 -28.90 9.29
N PHE A 114 -10.09 -28.73 9.11
CA PHE A 114 -9.48 -27.41 8.96
C PHE A 114 -9.85 -26.80 7.59
N PRO A 115 -10.39 -25.57 7.56
CA PRO A 115 -10.86 -24.96 6.32
C PRO A 115 -9.69 -24.75 5.35
N ARG A 116 -9.91 -25.06 4.07
CA ARG A 116 -8.90 -24.83 3.03
C ARG A 116 -9.22 -23.55 2.27
N CYS A 117 -8.21 -23.00 1.62
CA CYS A 117 -8.45 -21.92 0.66
C CYS A 117 -9.46 -22.41 -0.38
N VAL A 118 -10.53 -21.64 -0.62
CA VAL A 118 -11.75 -21.93 -1.41
C VAL A 118 -12.96 -22.54 -0.67
N ASP A 119 -12.85 -22.94 0.59
CA ASP A 119 -13.98 -23.48 1.36
C ASP A 119 -14.73 -22.41 2.20
N PHE A 120 -14.41 -21.13 2.02
CA PHE A 120 -15.08 -20.02 2.73
C PHE A 120 -16.25 -19.48 1.89
N GLU A 121 -17.46 -19.95 2.15
CA GLU A 121 -18.68 -19.32 1.64
C GLU A 121 -19.20 -18.38 2.75
N TYR A 122 -19.02 -17.07 2.58
CA TYR A 122 -19.50 -16.06 3.52
C TYR A 122 -21.01 -15.86 3.30
N ASP A 123 -21.84 -16.54 4.09
CA ASP A 123 -23.27 -16.30 4.09
C ASP A 123 -23.58 -14.94 4.75
N MET A 124 -23.77 -13.91 3.92
CA MET A 124 -24.16 -12.57 4.38
C MET A 124 -25.55 -12.53 5.03
N SER A 125 -26.35 -13.60 4.91
CA SER A 125 -27.72 -13.65 5.43
C SER A 125 -27.80 -14.11 6.89
N ASN A 126 -26.81 -14.86 7.38
CA ASN A 126 -26.76 -15.32 8.77
C ASN A 126 -25.35 -15.12 9.33
N ARG A 127 -25.23 -14.33 10.41
CA ARG A 127 -23.97 -14.07 11.14
C ARG A 127 -23.44 -15.30 11.91
N ASN A 128 -23.71 -16.51 11.43
CA ASN A 128 -23.26 -17.76 12.03
C ASN A 128 -22.44 -18.54 11.00
N MET A 129 -21.25 -18.97 11.42
CA MET A 129 -20.29 -19.67 10.58
C MET A 129 -20.59 -21.17 10.62
N GLU A 130 -21.39 -21.68 9.68
CA GLU A 130 -21.64 -23.12 9.54
C GLU A 130 -20.72 -23.76 8.48
N PRO A 131 -20.23 -24.99 8.70
CA PRO A 131 -19.34 -25.67 7.77
C PRO A 131 -20.07 -26.15 6.51
N VAL A 132 -19.47 -25.90 5.35
CA VAL A 132 -20.01 -26.25 4.02
C VAL A 132 -19.87 -27.76 3.76
N PRO A 133 -20.90 -28.46 3.23
CA PRO A 133 -20.75 -29.84 2.80
C PRO A 133 -19.86 -29.95 1.54
N GLU A 134 -19.01 -30.97 1.53
CA GLU A 134 -17.97 -31.28 0.53
C GLU A 134 -18.52 -31.23 -0.92
N LYS A 135 -18.11 -30.23 -1.71
CA LYS A 135 -18.55 -30.05 -3.10
C LYS A 135 -17.63 -30.84 -4.05
N GLU A 136 -18.05 -32.04 -4.46
CA GLU A 136 -17.51 -32.67 -5.67
C GLU A 136 -17.95 -31.86 -6.90
N ASN A 137 -16.98 -31.41 -7.71
CA ASN A 137 -17.13 -30.79 -9.04
C ASN A 137 -17.64 -29.34 -9.10
N MET A 138 -16.76 -28.36 -8.85
CA MET A 138 -16.97 -26.98 -9.27
C MET A 138 -16.09 -26.65 -10.49
N LYS A 139 -16.73 -26.35 -11.63
CA LYS A 139 -16.07 -25.91 -12.88
C LYS A 139 -15.45 -24.51 -12.69
N PRO A 140 -14.42 -24.13 -13.47
CA PRO A 140 -13.75 -22.85 -13.31
C PRO A 140 -14.73 -21.68 -13.52
N ALA A 141 -14.68 -20.71 -12.62
CA ALA A 141 -15.46 -19.47 -12.74
C ALA A 141 -14.90 -18.63 -13.90
N GLU A 142 -15.47 -18.81 -15.09
CA GLU A 142 -15.40 -17.75 -16.10
C GLU A 142 -16.17 -16.55 -15.52
N LYS A 143 -15.45 -15.46 -15.21
CA LYS A 143 -16.08 -14.18 -14.88
C LYS A 143 -16.77 -13.64 -16.13
N MET A 144 -17.96 -14.14 -16.40
CA MET A 144 -18.87 -13.55 -17.36
C MET A 144 -19.46 -12.31 -16.69
N VAL A 145 -18.95 -11.13 -17.07
CA VAL A 145 -19.65 -9.87 -16.80
C VAL A 145 -21.08 -10.06 -17.29
N SER A 146 -22.06 -9.94 -16.39
CA SER A 146 -23.45 -10.25 -16.73
C SER A 146 -23.92 -9.33 -17.85
N ASN A 147 -24.77 -9.86 -18.73
CA ASN A 147 -25.25 -9.14 -19.91
C ASN A 147 -25.92 -7.79 -19.53
N GLU A 148 -26.53 -7.73 -18.35
CA GLU A 148 -27.12 -6.51 -17.80
C GLU A 148 -26.08 -5.43 -17.47
N GLN A 149 -24.94 -5.82 -16.88
CA GLN A 149 -23.85 -4.87 -16.61
C GLN A 149 -23.20 -4.35 -17.89
N PHE A 150 -23.13 -5.15 -18.95
CA PHE A 150 -22.63 -4.72 -20.25
C PHE A 150 -23.51 -3.62 -20.87
N TRP A 151 -24.83 -3.78 -20.83
CA TRP A 151 -25.77 -2.78 -21.38
C TRP A 151 -25.79 -1.48 -20.57
N VAL A 152 -25.63 -1.55 -19.24
CA VAL A 152 -25.55 -0.35 -18.39
C VAL A 152 -24.29 0.46 -18.70
N VAL A 153 -23.12 -0.18 -18.75
CA VAL A 153 -21.84 0.51 -19.03
C VAL A 153 -21.83 1.09 -20.44
N THR A 154 -22.31 0.33 -21.42
CA THR A 154 -22.38 0.79 -22.82
C THR A 154 -23.36 1.97 -22.95
N GLY A 155 -24.50 1.93 -22.26
CA GLY A 155 -25.48 3.02 -22.24
C GLY A 155 -24.91 4.32 -21.67
N CYS A 156 -24.19 4.26 -20.55
CA CYS A 156 -23.57 5.43 -19.94
C CYS A 156 -22.51 6.08 -20.87
N LEU A 157 -21.70 5.28 -21.56
CA LEU A 157 -20.69 5.78 -22.49
C LEU A 157 -21.32 6.49 -23.69
N ILE A 158 -22.35 5.90 -24.30
CA ILE A 158 -23.05 6.51 -25.44
C ILE A 158 -23.71 7.84 -25.02
N ALA A 159 -24.39 7.86 -23.86
CA ALA A 159 -25.01 9.08 -23.35
C ALA A 159 -23.97 10.20 -23.12
N GLY A 160 -22.81 9.88 -22.56
CA GLY A 160 -21.72 10.83 -22.36
C GLY A 160 -21.17 11.41 -23.67
N ILE A 161 -20.97 10.58 -24.70
CA ILE A 161 -20.50 11.01 -26.02
C ILE A 161 -21.52 11.94 -26.68
N VAL A 162 -22.81 11.61 -26.60
CA VAL A 162 -23.89 12.43 -27.16
C VAL A 162 -23.95 13.79 -26.47
N LEU A 163 -23.85 13.83 -25.13
CA LEU A 163 -23.82 15.08 -24.36
C LEU A 163 -22.62 15.97 -24.73
N LEU A 164 -21.43 15.38 -24.83
CA LEU A 164 -20.23 16.10 -25.28
C LEU A 164 -20.39 16.63 -26.70
N GLY A 165 -20.98 15.85 -27.61
CA GLY A 165 -21.30 16.28 -28.97
C GLY A 165 -22.23 17.50 -28.99
N PHE A 166 -23.32 17.47 -28.20
CA PHE A 166 -24.23 18.61 -28.09
C PHE A 166 -23.54 19.86 -27.53
N ILE A 167 -22.71 19.71 -26.50
CA ILE A 167 -21.95 20.83 -25.92
C ILE A 167 -21.01 21.45 -26.97
N ILE A 168 -20.28 20.62 -27.73
CA ILE A 168 -19.38 21.09 -28.79
C ILE A 168 -20.18 21.83 -29.88
N VAL A 169 -21.30 21.28 -30.33
CA VAL A 169 -22.18 21.93 -31.32
C VAL A 169 -22.69 23.27 -30.79
N CYS A 170 -23.16 23.34 -29.53
CA CYS A 170 -23.59 24.60 -28.91
C CYS A 170 -22.45 25.62 -28.84
N MET A 171 -21.23 25.20 -28.49
CA MET A 171 -20.06 26.08 -28.45
C MET A 171 -19.70 26.60 -29.86
N VAL A 172 -19.72 25.75 -30.88
CA VAL A 172 -19.46 26.14 -32.27
C VAL A 172 -20.55 27.09 -32.79
N CYS A 173 -21.82 26.79 -32.56
CA CYS A 173 -22.94 27.67 -32.94
C CYS A 173 -22.89 29.03 -32.24
N ASN A 174 -22.52 29.08 -30.95
CA ASN A 174 -22.34 30.34 -30.24
C ASN A 174 -21.17 31.15 -30.81
N LYS A 175 -20.06 30.50 -31.17
CA LYS A 175 -18.92 31.16 -31.81
C LYS A 175 -19.29 31.72 -33.19
N GLU A 176 -20.08 30.99 -33.98
CA GLU A 176 -20.53 31.43 -35.30
C GLU A 176 -21.54 32.59 -35.21
N LYS A 177 -22.46 32.56 -34.23
CA LYS A 177 -23.35 33.69 -33.92
C LYS A 177 -22.57 34.93 -33.49
N SER A 178 -21.57 34.78 -32.63
CA SER A 178 -20.70 35.90 -32.21
C SER A 178 -19.93 36.50 -33.39
N LYS A 179 -19.47 35.68 -34.33
CA LYS A 179 -18.78 36.14 -35.54
C LYS A 179 -19.72 36.92 -36.47
N LYS A 180 -20.92 36.40 -36.72
CA LYS A 180 -21.95 37.09 -37.54
C LYS A 180 -22.40 38.41 -36.89
N GLN A 181 -22.50 38.47 -35.56
CA GLN A 181 -22.85 39.70 -34.84
C GLN A 181 -21.73 40.75 -34.88
N TYR A 182 -20.46 40.30 -34.85
CA TYR A 182 -19.30 41.16 -35.04
C TYR A 182 -19.29 41.71 -36.47
N GLU A 183 -19.36 40.86 -37.50
CA GLU A 183 -19.34 41.28 -38.91
C GLU A 183 -20.52 42.22 -39.28
N MET A 184 -21.71 42.01 -38.72
CA MET A 184 -22.85 42.93 -38.86
C MET A 184 -22.56 44.32 -38.27
N LYS A 185 -21.91 44.43 -37.10
CA LYS A 185 -21.56 45.73 -36.49
C LYS A 185 -20.57 46.52 -37.36
N TYR A 186 -19.62 45.85 -38.01
CA TYR A 186 -18.67 46.49 -38.93
C TYR A 186 -19.34 46.88 -40.27
N ALA A 187 -20.30 46.09 -40.76
CA ALA A 187 -21.02 46.39 -42.00
C ALA A 187 -22.01 47.56 -41.88
N THR A 188 -22.54 47.85 -40.67
CA THR A 188 -23.50 48.95 -40.43
C THR A 188 -22.86 50.31 -40.10
N GLY A 189 -21.54 50.45 -40.17
CA GLY A 189 -20.86 51.77 -40.20
C GLY A 189 -21.14 52.68 -39.00
N GLN A 190 -21.18 52.14 -37.79
CA GLN A 190 -21.60 52.87 -36.59
C GLN A 190 -20.45 53.20 -35.62
N ASP A 191 -19.28 53.61 -36.13
CA ASP A 191 -18.20 54.19 -35.32
C ASP A 191 -17.71 55.52 -35.96
N ASN A 192 -18.61 56.48 -36.10
CA ASN A 192 -18.24 57.89 -36.27
C ASN A 192 -18.84 58.71 -35.13
N LYS A 193 -18.15 58.75 -33.99
CA LYS A 193 -18.26 59.87 -33.04
C LYS A 193 -16.88 60.28 -32.53
N VAL A 194 -16.39 61.31 -33.22
CA VAL A 194 -15.37 62.28 -32.85
C VAL A 194 -15.49 62.68 -31.37
N PHE A 195 -14.36 62.62 -30.65
CA PHE A 195 -14.12 63.47 -29.48
C PHE A 195 -12.80 64.21 -29.70
N THR A 196 -12.92 65.51 -29.91
CA THR A 196 -11.87 66.52 -29.94
C THR A 196 -11.30 66.73 -28.53
N VAL A 197 -9.97 66.81 -28.41
CA VAL A 197 -9.27 67.31 -27.23
C VAL A 197 -8.79 68.72 -27.58
N ASN A 198 -9.33 69.74 -26.90
CA ASN A 198 -8.76 71.09 -26.93
C ASN A 198 -7.72 71.23 -25.82
N SER A 199 -6.67 71.99 -26.15
CA SER A 199 -5.57 72.48 -25.29
C SER A 199 -6.02 73.33 -24.12
#